data_AF-A0A1F9ZDJ2-F1
#
_entry.id   AF-A0A1F9ZDJ2-F1
#
_cell.length_a   1.000
_cell.length_b   1.000
_cell.length_c   1.000
_cell.angle_alpha   90.00
_cell.angle_beta   90.00
_cell.angle_gamma   90.00
#
_symmetry.space_group_name_H-M   'P 1'
#
loop_
_entity.id
_entity.type
_entity.pdbx_description
1 polymer ?
#
loop_
_entity_poly.entity_id
_entity_poly.type
_entity_poly.pdbx_seq_one_letter_code
_entity_poly.pdbx_strand_id
1 'polypeptide(L)'
;MIILGVVLLVIGLVTSLFCIGIPIAIAGFIILIYGAVKESPPTMVMYPPVYPMAAPPAALCTVCGTPLQWVAQYQRWFCGRCNAYR
;
A
#
# COMPACT_ATOMS: atom_id res chain seq x y z
N MET A 1 -26.73 -31.00 42.96
CA MET A 1 -25.81 -31.73 42.03
C MET A 1 -26.08 -31.35 40.57
N ILE A 2 -27.32 -31.45 40.07
CA ILE A 2 -27.66 -31.12 38.66
C ILE A 2 -27.41 -29.65 38.32
N ILE A 3 -27.89 -28.71 39.13
CA ILE A 3 -27.74 -27.26 38.88
C ILE A 3 -26.26 -26.86 38.83
N LEU A 4 -25.45 -27.36 39.76
CA LEU A 4 -24.00 -27.12 39.77
C LEU A 4 -23.33 -27.66 38.51
N GLY A 5 -23.72 -28.87 38.07
CA GLY A 5 -23.21 -29.46 36.82
C GLY A 5 -23.55 -28.63 35.59
N VAL A 6 -24.78 -28.12 35.50
CA VAL A 6 -25.20 -27.24 34.39
C VAL A 6 -24.43 -25.93 34.39
N VAL A 7 -24.23 -25.31 35.56
CA VAL A 7 -23.48 -24.05 35.68
C VAL A 7 -22.02 -24.22 35.26
N LEU A 8 -21.36 -25.29 35.70
CA LEU A 8 -19.97 -25.57 35.31
C LEU A 8 -19.84 -25.87 33.81
N LEU A 9 -20.81 -26.57 33.23
CA LEU A 9 -20.86 -26.84 31.79
C LEU A 9 -20.99 -25.54 30.98
N VAL A 10 -21.91 -24.64 31.38
CA VAL A 10 -22.10 -23.35 30.70
C VAL A 10 -20.85 -22.49 30.79
N ILE A 11 -20.24 -22.40 31.98
CA ILE A 11 -19.00 -21.64 32.17
C ILE A 11 -17.87 -22.21 31.31
N GLY A 12 -17.68 -23.52 31.29
CA GLY A 12 -16.65 -24.18 30.48
C GLY A 12 -16.84 -23.97 28.98
N LEU A 13 -18.08 -23.97 28.51
CA LEU A 13 -18.40 -23.76 27.10
C LEU A 13 -18.13 -22.30 26.70
N VAL A 14 -18.54 -21.34 27.55
CA VAL A 14 -18.28 -19.91 27.34
C VAL A 14 -16.77 -19.61 27.34
N THR A 15 -16.02 -20.14 28.30
CA THR A 15 -14.57 -19.91 28.37
C THR A 15 -13.84 -20.56 27.19
N SER A 16 -14.24 -21.76 26.76
CA SER A 16 -13.66 -22.42 25.58
C SER A 16 -13.93 -21.64 24.29
N LEU A 17 -15.17 -21.20 24.06
CA LEU A 17 -15.51 -20.38 22.90
C LEU A 17 -14.74 -19.06 22.89
N PHE A 18 -14.60 -18.41 24.04
CA PHE A 18 -13.95 -17.11 24.12
C PHE A 18 -12.43 -17.20 23.99
N CYS A 19 -11.80 -18.17 24.67
CA CYS A 19 -10.34 -18.31 24.71
C CYS A 19 -9.76 -19.08 23.53
N ILE A 20 -10.55 -19.95 22.87
CA ILE A 20 -10.06 -20.83 21.79
C ILE A 20 -10.83 -20.57 20.51
N GLY A 21 -12.17 -20.53 20.57
CA GLY A 21 -13.01 -20.31 19.38
C GLY A 21 -12.78 -18.97 18.69
N ILE A 22 -12.85 -17.87 19.45
CA ILE A 22 -12.65 -16.50 18.94
C ILE A 22 -11.25 -16.31 18.32
N PRO A 23 -10.12 -16.67 18.97
CA PRO A 23 -8.81 -16.48 18.34
C PRO A 23 -8.60 -17.35 17.11
N ILE A 24 -9.14 -18.58 17.06
CA ILE A 24 -9.09 -19.40 15.84
C ILE A 24 -9.87 -18.74 14.71
N ALA A 25 -11.07 -18.21 14.98
CA ALA A 25 -11.87 -17.51 14.00
C ALA A 25 -11.17 -16.24 13.47
N ILE A 26 -10.56 -15.46 14.37
CA ILE A 26 -9.78 -14.26 14.01
C ILE A 26 -8.58 -14.65 13.15
N ALA A 27 -7.80 -15.66 13.55
CA ALA A 27 -6.65 -16.13 12.78
C ALA A 27 -7.07 -16.63 11.38
N GLY A 28 -8.16 -17.40 11.29
CA GLY A 28 -8.72 -17.84 10.02
C GLY A 28 -9.16 -16.67 9.14
N PHE A 29 -9.84 -15.67 9.72
CA PHE A 29 -10.27 -14.47 8.99
C PHE A 29 -9.09 -13.64 8.48
N ILE A 30 -8.05 -13.48 9.31
CA ILE A 30 -6.80 -12.80 8.94
C ILE A 30 -6.13 -13.53 7.75
N ILE A 31 -6.05 -14.86 7.79
CA ILE A 31 -5.48 -15.66 6.69
C ILE A 31 -6.29 -15.47 5.40
N LEU A 32 -7.62 -15.48 5.47
CA LEU A 32 -8.50 -15.24 4.32
C LEU A 32 -8.26 -13.85 3.70
N ILE A 33 -8.18 -12.80 4.52
CA ILE A 33 -7.88 -11.45 4.05
C ILE A 33 -6.51 -11.41 3.38
N TYR A 34 -5.48 -11.95 4.03
CA TYR A 34 -4.14 -11.95 3.44
C TYR A 34 -4.09 -12.73 2.11
N GLY A 35 -4.85 -13.82 1.99
CA GLY A 35 -5.04 -14.53 0.73
C GLY A 35 -5.65 -13.63 -0.36
N ALA A 36 -6.76 -12.96 -0.05
CA ALA A 36 -7.44 -12.05 -0.98
C ALA A 36 -6.58 -10.83 -1.36
N VAL A 37 -5.77 -10.29 -0.44
CA VAL A 37 -4.87 -9.16 -0.72
C VAL A 37 -3.72 -9.56 -1.64
N LYS A 38 -3.28 -10.82 -1.63
CA LYS A 38 -2.25 -11.29 -2.58
C LYS A 38 -2.74 -11.29 -4.03
N GLU A 39 -4.06 -11.34 -4.22
CA GLU A 39 -4.73 -11.38 -5.52
C GLU A 39 -5.08 -10.00 -6.05
N SER A 40 -4.91 -8.92 -5.28
CA SER A 40 -4.92 -7.57 -5.85
C SER A 40 -3.58 -7.36 -6.57
N PRO A 41 -3.50 -7.49 -7.91
CA PRO A 41 -2.37 -6.92 -8.62
C PRO A 41 -2.31 -5.45 -8.22
N PRO A 42 -1.11 -4.84 -8.09
CA PRO A 42 -1.02 -3.40 -7.99
C PRO A 42 -1.90 -2.86 -9.11
N THR A 43 -2.90 -2.05 -8.76
CA THR A 43 -3.73 -1.39 -9.76
C THR A 43 -2.73 -0.62 -10.58
N MET A 44 -2.40 -1.15 -11.76
CA MET A 44 -1.46 -0.51 -12.66
C MET A 44 -2.21 0.71 -13.12
N VAL A 45 -2.01 1.81 -12.39
CA VAL A 45 -2.35 3.13 -12.88
C VAL A 45 -1.49 3.24 -14.12
N MET A 46 -2.11 2.95 -15.27
CA MET A 46 -1.52 3.14 -16.56
C MET A 46 -1.31 4.65 -16.65
N TYR A 47 -0.14 5.11 -16.21
CA TYR A 47 0.35 6.40 -16.62
C TYR A 47 0.33 6.32 -18.15
N PRO A 48 -0.37 7.22 -18.86
CA PRO A 48 -0.38 7.19 -20.30
C PRO A 48 1.07 7.11 -20.75
N PRO A 49 1.43 6.22 -21.70
CA PRO A 49 2.78 6.19 -22.21
C PRO A 49 3.05 7.59 -22.74
N VAL A 50 3.88 8.34 -22.02
CA VAL A 50 4.45 9.57 -22.55
C VAL A 50 5.34 9.04 -23.66
N TYR A 51 4.79 9.02 -24.86
CA TYR A 51 5.55 8.77 -26.07
C TYR A 51 6.83 9.59 -25.95
N PRO A 52 8.01 9.08 -26.32
CA PRO A 52 9.16 9.93 -26.52
C PRO A 52 8.90 10.80 -27.75
N MET A 53 7.91 11.70 -27.67
CA MET A 53 8.00 13.00 -28.31
C MET A 53 9.35 13.51 -27.82
N ALA A 54 10.30 13.57 -28.76
CA ALA A 54 11.68 13.91 -28.52
C ALA A 54 11.75 14.93 -27.39
N ALA A 55 12.38 14.57 -26.27
CA ALA A 55 12.53 15.48 -25.15
C ALA A 55 12.98 16.83 -25.74
N PRO A 56 12.33 17.95 -25.38
CA PRO A 56 12.71 19.24 -25.92
C PRO A 56 14.23 19.41 -25.78
N PRO A 57 14.89 20.12 -26.71
CA PRO A 57 16.35 20.21 -26.74
C PRO A 57 16.88 20.57 -25.36
N ALA A 58 17.89 19.82 -24.89
CA ALA A 58 18.42 19.93 -23.54
C ALA A 58 18.72 21.40 -23.20
N ALA A 59 17.99 21.95 -22.24
CA ALA A 59 18.15 23.33 -21.81
C ALA A 59 19.30 23.44 -20.79
N LEU A 60 20.03 24.55 -20.82
CA LEU A 60 21.02 24.92 -19.80
C LEU A 60 20.41 25.89 -18.80
N CYS A 61 20.82 25.81 -17.54
CA CYS A 61 20.28 26.69 -16.51
C CYS A 61 20.89 28.08 -16.67
N THR A 62 20.05 29.10 -16.83
CA THR A 62 20.50 30.50 -16.99
C THR A 62 21.21 31.06 -15.75
N VAL A 63 21.14 30.37 -14.61
CA VAL A 63 21.76 30.80 -13.34
C VAL A 63 23.09 30.11 -13.06
N CYS A 64 23.21 28.82 -13.38
CA CYS A 64 24.40 28.04 -13.01
C CYS A 64 25.04 27.26 -14.16
N GLY A 65 24.49 27.36 -15.38
CA GLY A 65 25.04 26.76 -16.60
C GLY A 65 24.98 25.23 -16.67
N THR A 66 24.42 24.54 -15.67
CA THR A 66 24.29 23.08 -15.70
C THR A 66 23.16 22.62 -16.61
N PRO A 67 23.26 21.41 -17.19
CA PRO A 67 22.18 20.83 -17.98
C PRO A 67 20.96 20.55 -17.10
N LEU A 68 19.78 21.01 -17.53
CA LEU A 68 18.54 20.70 -16.83
C LEU A 68 18.09 19.28 -17.14
N GLN A 69 17.42 18.68 -16.17
CA GLN A 69 16.78 17.38 -16.30
C GLN A 69 15.31 17.60 -16.64
N TRP A 70 14.80 16.90 -17.65
CA TRP A 70 13.39 16.95 -18.00
C TRP A 70 12.56 16.09 -17.05
N VAL A 71 11.56 16.69 -16.40
CA VAL A 71 10.66 15.97 -15.50
C VAL A 71 9.33 15.71 -16.20
N ALA A 72 9.17 14.50 -16.76
CA ALA A 72 8.00 14.12 -17.56
C ALA A 72 6.67 14.21 -16.80
N GLN A 73 6.69 14.08 -15.47
CA GLN A 73 5.51 14.18 -14.62
C GLN A 73 4.87 15.58 -14.63
N TYR A 74 5.70 16.62 -14.77
CA TYR A 74 5.24 18.02 -14.71
C TYR A 74 5.52 18.79 -16.01
N GLN A 75 6.15 18.13 -16.99
CA GLN A 75 6.62 18.73 -18.25
C GLN A 75 7.40 20.03 -18.04
N ARG A 76 8.33 20.01 -17.07
CA ARG A 76 9.18 21.15 -16.70
C ARG A 76 10.63 20.75 -16.65
N TRP A 77 11.51 21.72 -16.87
CA TRP A 77 12.93 21.52 -16.67
C TRP A 77 13.29 21.75 -15.22
N PHE A 78 14.07 20.84 -14.63
CA PHE A 78 14.54 20.97 -13.27
C PHE A 78 16.06 21.08 -13.24
N CYS A 79 16.55 22.09 -12.52
CA CYS A 79 17.96 22.26 -12.25
C CYS A 79 18.32 21.66 -10.89
N GLY A 80 19.01 20.53 -10.86
CA GLY A 80 19.43 19.87 -9.61
C GLY A 80 20.45 20.66 -8.78
N ARG A 81 21.14 21.65 -9.38
CA ARG A 81 22.10 22.49 -8.66
C ARG A 81 21.43 23.68 -7.97
N CYS A 82 20.45 24.30 -8.63
CA CYS A 82 19.68 25.42 -8.07
C CYS A 82 18.41 24.98 -7.32
N ASN A 83 18.04 23.69 -7.39
CA ASN A 83 16.77 23.15 -6.90
C ASN A 83 15.55 23.97 -7.36
N ALA A 84 15.58 24.41 -8.62
CA ALA A 84 14.56 25.29 -9.20
C ALA A 84 14.08 24.75 -10.54
N TYR A 85 12.80 25.01 -10.84
CA TYR A 85 12.18 24.70 -12.13
C TYR A 85 12.36 25.86 -13.11
N ARG A 86 12.50 25.55 -14.41
CA ARG A 86 12.50 26.50 -15.52
C ARG A 86 11.73 25.97 -16.73
#